data_AF-A0A934B3F3-F1
#
_entry.id   AF-A0A934B3F3-F1
#
_cell.length_a   1.000
_cell.length_b   1.000
_cell.length_c   1.000
_cell.angle_alpha   90.00
_cell.angle_beta   90.00
_cell.angle_gamma   90.00
#
_symmetry.space_group_name_H-M   'P 1'
#
loop_
_entity.id
_entity.type
_entity.pdbx_description
1 polymer ?
#
loop_
_entity_poly.entity_id
_entity_poly.type
_entity_poly.pdbx_seq_one_letter_code
_entity_poly.pdbx_strand_id
1 'polypeptide(L)'
;MSEALWKEKPVVAGKVGGIPMQFPEPYHKNLVTGVEDCAARVFDLLKRPGERGEFGRAGREHVRKHFVLPRRVRDELRLIKHVVQTS
;
A
#
# COMPACT_ATOMS: atom_id res chain seq x y z
N MET A 1 -2.17 -1.80 -6.89
CA MET A 1 -1.17 -1.07 -6.08
C MET A 1 -0.27 -2.00 -5.27
N SER A 2 -0.82 -2.94 -4.49
CA SER A 2 0.00 -3.94 -3.77
C SER A 2 1.07 -4.61 -4.66
N GLU A 3 0.75 -4.92 -5.92
CA GLU A 3 1.73 -5.48 -6.87
C GLU A 3 2.91 -4.57 -7.21
N ALA A 4 2.71 -3.25 -7.23
CA ALA A 4 3.78 -2.28 -7.50
C ALA A 4 4.67 -2.14 -6.27
N LEU A 5 4.05 -1.97 -5.09
CA LEU A 5 4.75 -1.92 -3.80
C LEU A 5 5.52 -3.23 -3.54
N TRP A 6 4.96 -4.39 -3.90
CA TRP A 6 5.65 -5.69 -3.81
C TRP A 6 6.93 -5.74 -4.63
N LYS A 7 6.95 -5.08 -5.80
CA LYS A 7 8.12 -4.95 -6.68
C LYS A 7 9.02 -3.77 -6.30
N GLU A 8 8.87 -3.26 -5.08
CA GLU A 8 9.60 -2.10 -4.53
C GLU A 8 9.49 -0.87 -5.43
N LYS A 9 8.34 -0.70 -6.10
CA LYS A 9 8.07 0.49 -6.91
C LYS A 9 7.29 1.51 -6.06
N PRO A 10 7.83 2.72 -5.84
CA PRO A 10 7.09 3.78 -5.16
C PRO A 10 5.85 4.17 -5.98
N VAL A 11 4.75 4.51 -5.30
CA VAL A 11 3.45 4.81 -5.91
C VAL A 11 2.95 6.17 -5.46
N VAL A 12 2.44 6.97 -6.40
CA VAL A 12 1.60 8.15 -6.14
C VAL A 12 0.17 7.76 -6.51
N ALA A 13 -0.79 8.00 -5.62
CA ALA A 13 -2.17 7.55 -5.82
C ALA A 13 -3.19 8.51 -5.21
N GLY A 14 -4.45 8.41 -5.65
CA GLY A 14 -5.54 9.23 -5.11
C GLY A 14 -5.83 8.91 -3.63
N LYS A 15 -6.11 9.94 -2.82
CA LYS A 15 -6.52 9.80 -1.41
C LYS A 15 -8.01 9.44 -1.28
N VAL A 16 -8.41 8.29 -1.81
CA VAL A 16 -9.82 7.86 -1.86
C VAL A 16 -9.99 6.37 -1.54
N GLY A 17 -11.15 6.03 -0.97
CA GLY A 17 -11.56 4.64 -0.70
C GLY A 17 -10.53 3.86 0.12
N GLY A 18 -10.22 2.63 -0.32
CA GLY A 18 -9.25 1.76 0.34
C GLY A 18 -7.79 1.98 -0.04
N ILE A 19 -7.47 3.00 -0.86
CA ILE A 19 -6.10 3.28 -1.28
C ILE A 19 -5.19 3.64 -0.09
N PRO A 20 -5.60 4.52 0.86
CA PRO A 20 -4.73 4.90 1.98
C PRO A 20 -4.29 3.71 2.85
N MET A 21 -5.14 2.69 3.01
CA MET A 21 -4.82 1.49 3.81
C MET A 21 -3.66 0.66 3.25
N GLN A 22 -3.40 0.76 1.95
CA GLN A 22 -2.33 0.04 1.27
C GLN A 22 -0.97 0.77 1.33
N PHE A 23 -0.92 2.00 1.87
CA PHE A 23 0.33 2.75 2.03
C PHE A 23 0.91 2.60 3.45
N PRO A 24 2.25 2.49 3.57
CA PRO A 24 2.92 2.71 4.85
C PRO A 24 2.71 4.17 5.29
N GLU A 25 2.44 4.37 6.58
CA GLU A 25 2.11 5.68 7.17
C GLU A 25 3.11 6.80 6.82
N PRO A 26 4.45 6.60 6.86
CA PRO A 26 5.42 7.65 6.50
C PRO A 26 5.30 8.15 5.05
N TYR A 27 4.64 7.38 4.18
CA TYR A 27 4.50 7.68 2.76
C TYR A 27 3.09 8.12 2.36
N HIS A 28 2.20 8.40 3.32
CA HIS A 28 0.87 8.96 3.07
C HIS A 28 0.93 10.34 2.37
N LYS A 29 2.06 11.04 2.46
CA LYS A 29 2.33 12.27 1.67
C LYS A 29 2.30 12.07 0.14
N ASN A 30 2.30 10.82 -0.33
CA ASN A 30 2.16 10.47 -1.75
C ASN A 30 0.70 10.17 -2.14
N LEU A 31 -0.24 10.35 -1.21
CA LEU A 31 -1.67 10.32 -1.47
C LEU A 31 -2.15 11.72 -1.85
N VAL A 32 -2.71 11.87 -3.05
CA VAL A 32 -3.03 13.18 -3.66
C VAL A 32 -4.51 13.30 -3.96
N THR A 33 -5.02 14.53 -4.11
CA THR A 33 -6.43 14.80 -4.44
C THR A 33 -6.64 15.40 -5.82
N GLY A 34 -5.59 15.91 -6.47
CA GLY A 34 -5.64 16.54 -7.79
C GLY A 34 -4.49 16.14 -8.72
N VAL A 35 -4.58 16.57 -9.97
CA VAL A 35 -3.60 16.25 -11.02
C VAL A 35 -2.28 17.01 -10.79
N GLU A 36 -2.37 18.26 -10.36
CA GLU A 36 -1.24 19.14 -10.07
C GLU A 36 -0.39 18.58 -8.92
N ASP A 37 -1.04 18.15 -7.84
CA ASP A 37 -0.39 17.47 -6.71
C ASP A 37 0.29 16.17 -7.15
N CYS A 38 -0.36 15.40 -8.01
CA CYS A 38 0.19 14.17 -8.57
C CYS A 38 1.48 14.46 -9.33
N ALA A 39 1.46 15.44 -10.24
CA ALA A 39 2.61 15.83 -11.03
C ALA A 39 3.78 16.31 -10.14
N ALA A 40 3.50 17.17 -9.17
CA ALA A 40 4.50 17.65 -8.21
C ALA A 40 5.12 16.49 -7.42
N ARG A 41 4.29 15.54 -6.96
CA ARG A 41 4.75 14.41 -6.17
C ARG A 41 5.63 13.45 -6.96
N VAL A 42 5.24 13.16 -8.20
CA VAL A 42 6.02 12.33 -9.13
C VAL A 42 7.38 12.98 -9.39
N PHE A 43 7.40 14.27 -9.71
CA PHE A 43 8.64 15.00 -9.99
C PHE A 43 9.63 14.97 -8.82
N ASP A 44 9.13 15.22 -7.62
CA ASP A 44 9.96 15.15 -6.42
C ASP A 44 10.54 13.76 -6.16
N LEU A 45 9.74 12.70 -6.36
CA LEU A 45 10.24 11.32 -6.20
C LEU A 45 11.37 11.06 -7.21
N LEU A 46 11.21 11.45 -8.47
CA LEU A 46 12.25 11.29 -9.48
C LEU A 46 13.58 11.93 -9.05
N LYS A 47 13.52 13.11 -8.41
CA LYS A 47 14.69 13.84 -7.89
C LYS A 47 15.34 13.22 -6.65
N ARG A 48 14.63 12.39 -5.89
CA ARG A 48 15.09 11.82 -4.61
C ARG A 48 15.22 10.28 -4.69
N PRO A 49 16.27 9.75 -5.34
CA PRO A 49 16.44 8.31 -5.52
C PRO A 49 16.56 7.54 -4.20
N GLY A 50 17.18 8.13 -3.17
CA GLY A 50 17.27 7.53 -1.83
C GLY A 50 15.89 7.30 -1.21
N GLU A 51 15.06 8.35 -1.17
CA GLU A 51 13.68 8.29 -0.69
C GLU A 51 12.85 7.29 -1.51
N ARG A 52 13.02 7.25 -2.85
CA ARG A 52 12.35 6.26 -3.70
C ARG A 52 12.67 4.82 -3.29
N GLY A 53 13.95 4.54 -2.99
CA GLY A 53 14.39 3.22 -2.55
C GLY A 53 13.83 2.84 -1.19
N GLU A 54 13.84 3.78 -0.23
CA GLU A 54 13.24 3.57 1.09
C GLU A 54 11.74 3.33 1.00
N PHE A 55 11.04 4.10 0.17
CA PHE A 55 9.61 3.92 -0.07
C PHE A 55 9.32 2.55 -0.69
N GLY A 56 10.09 2.14 -1.69
CA GLY A 56 9.95 0.82 -2.29
C GLY A 56 10.05 -0.31 -1.25
N ARG A 57 11.10 -0.28 -0.42
CA ARG A 57 11.31 -1.28 0.64
C ARG A 57 10.20 -1.26 1.69
N ALA A 58 9.79 -0.09 2.16
CA ALA A 58 8.71 0.06 3.11
C ALA A 58 7.37 -0.43 2.53
N GLY A 59 7.11 -0.14 1.25
CA GLY A 59 5.96 -0.63 0.51
C GLY A 59 5.91 -2.15 0.43
N ARG A 60 7.02 -2.79 0.05
CA ARG A 60 7.11 -4.26 0.01
C ARG A 60 6.86 -4.89 1.37
N GLU A 61 7.44 -4.32 2.43
CA GLU A 61 7.25 -4.82 3.78
C GLU A 61 5.80 -4.66 4.27
N HIS A 62 5.14 -3.55 3.92
CA HIS A 62 3.72 -3.34 4.20
C HIS A 62 2.85 -4.39 3.49
N VAL A 63 3.11 -4.64 2.21
CA VAL A 63 2.40 -5.70 1.46
C VAL A 63 2.63 -7.06 2.09
N ARG A 64 3.87 -7.40 2.45
CA ARG A 64 4.21 -8.68 3.10
C ARG A 64 3.41 -8.92 4.38
N LYS A 65 3.23 -7.88 5.20
CA LYS A 65 2.52 -7.99 6.50
C LYS A 65 1.00 -8.02 6.37
N HIS A 66 0.44 -7.36 5.36
CA HIS A 66 -0.99 -7.04 5.34
C HIS A 66 -1.76 -7.62 4.14
N PHE A 67 -1.12 -7.78 2.97
CA PHE A 67 -1.82 -7.97 1.70
C PHE A 67 -1.39 -9.22 0.91
N VAL A 68 -0.71 -10.18 1.55
CA VAL A 68 -0.35 -11.45 0.92
C VAL A 68 -1.48 -12.49 1.00
N LEU A 69 -1.57 -13.34 -0.02
CA LEU A 69 -2.63 -14.34 -0.15
C LEU A 69 -2.70 -15.31 1.04
N PRO A 70 -1.59 -15.88 1.56
CA PRO A 70 -1.68 -16.83 2.68
C PRO A 70 -2.30 -16.21 3.94
N ARG A 71 -2.00 -14.93 4.22
CA ARG A 71 -2.62 -14.19 5.32
C ARG A 71 -4.12 -14.06 5.07
N ARG A 72 -4.53 -13.65 3.87
CA ARG A 72 -5.94 -13.44 3.51
C ARG A 72 -6.75 -14.74 3.64
N VAL A 73 -6.24 -15.84 3.11
CA VAL A 73 -6.88 -17.16 3.23
C VAL A 73 -7.05 -17.55 4.70
N ARG A 74 -6.02 -17.36 5.54
CA ARG A 74 -6.12 -17.62 6.98
C ARG A 74 -7.21 -16.76 7.64
N ASP A 75 -7.28 -15.48 7.30
CA ASP A 75 -8.27 -14.56 7.88
C ASP A 75 -9.71 -14.95 7.44
N GLU A 76 -9.90 -15.38 6.18
CA GLU A 76 -11.16 -15.92 5.67
C GLU A 76 -11.56 -17.23 6.38
N LEU A 77 -10.63 -18.19 6.55
CA LEU A 77 -10.89 -19.43 7.28
C LEU A 77 -11.26 -19.21 8.74
N ARG A 78 -10.65 -18.22 9.40
CA ARG A 78 -11.01 -17.82 10.78
C ARG A 78 -12.44 -17.29 10.86
N LEU A 79 -12.83 -16.45 9.90
CA LEU A 79 -14.19 -15.94 9.81
C LEU A 79 -15.20 -17.06 9.61
N ILE A 80 -14.95 -17.96 8.65
CA ILE A 80 -15.82 -19.12 8.40
C ILE A 80 -15.98 -19.97 9.65
N LYS A 81 -14.88 -20.30 10.33
CA LYS A 81 -14.92 -21.04 11.60
C LYS A 81 -15.79 -20.33 12.64
N HIS A 82 -15.61 -19.01 12.81
CA HIS A 82 -16.37 -18.23 13.77
C HIS A 82 -17.88 -18.25 13.49
N VAL A 83 -18.27 -18.05 12.23
CA VAL A 83 -19.69 -18.06 11.81
C VAL A 83 -20.32 -19.44 12.02
N VAL A 84 -19.62 -20.51 11.63
CA VAL A 84 -20.13 -21.89 11.78
C VAL A 84 -20.27 -22.30 13.25
N GLN A 85 -19.39 -21.84 14.14
CA GLN A 85 -19.45 -22.17 15.57
C GLN A 85 -20.44 -21.33 16.39
N THR A 86 -20.90 -20.21 15.84
CA THR A 86 -21.86 -19.29 16.49
C THR A 86 -23.29 -19.49 15.96
N SER A 87 -23.46 -20.36 14.95
CA SER A 87 -24.76 -20.76 14.38
C SER A 87 -25.32 -21.99 15.09
#